data_AF-A0A0C9RWP0-F1
#
_entry.id   AF-A0A0C9RWP0-F1
#
_cell.length_a   1.000
_cell.length_b   1.000
_cell.length_c   1.000
_cell.angle_alpha   90.00
_cell.angle_beta   90.00
_cell.angle_gamma   90.00
#
_symmetry.space_group_name_H-M   'P 1'
#
loop_
_entity.id
_entity.type
_entity.pdbx_description
1 polymer ?
#
loop_
_entity_poly.entity_id
_entity_poly.type
_entity_poly.pdbx_seq_one_letter_code
_entity_poly.pdbx_strand_id
1 'polypeptide(L)'
;WKINRESWTDNDRNMSLFFMKSYANFATYGNPTPAQILGLHFEEAKLGYLKYLNINTTYNSSVLFNYRQTESAFWSQYLPTVIGRLVPTYPPVTEYWWEPKQPLQIAFWSMSTACLLLIVLSVVCCMLWRNAKR
;
A
#
# COMPACT_ATOMS: atom_id res chain seq x y z
N TRP A 1 26.72 4.51 -15.29
CA TRP A 1 26.00 5.80 -15.29
C TRP A 1 26.52 6.66 -14.15
N LYS A 2 27.33 7.68 -14.43
CA LYS A 2 27.87 8.60 -13.42
C LYS A 2 26.97 9.83 -13.42
N ILE A 3 26.13 9.96 -12.40
CA ILE A 3 25.21 11.11 -12.31
C ILE A 3 26.05 12.35 -12.02
N ASN A 4 25.95 13.38 -12.87
CA ASN A 4 26.66 14.64 -12.65
C ASN A 4 26.03 15.35 -11.44
N ARG A 5 26.85 15.68 -10.43
CA ARG A 5 26.41 16.34 -9.18
C ARG A 5 25.86 17.75 -9.40
N GLU A 6 26.13 18.33 -10.56
CA GLU A 6 25.62 19.63 -11.02
C GLU A 6 24.21 19.54 -11.61
N SER A 7 23.64 18.35 -11.75
CA SER A 7 22.28 18.18 -12.30
C SER A 7 21.17 18.69 -11.38
N TRP A 8 21.44 18.89 -10.09
CA TRP A 8 20.45 19.34 -9.11
C TRP A 8 20.85 20.69 -8.55
N THR A 9 19.89 21.61 -8.55
CA THR A 9 20.04 22.92 -7.93
C THR A 9 19.93 22.81 -6.42
N ASP A 10 20.39 23.84 -5.70
CA ASP A 10 20.22 23.89 -4.25
C ASP A 10 18.74 23.97 -3.85
N ASN A 11 17.87 24.47 -4.73
CA ASN A 11 16.42 24.47 -4.51
C ASN A 11 15.87 23.04 -4.54
N ASP A 12 16.36 22.20 -5.44
CA ASP A 12 15.96 20.78 -5.50
C ASP A 12 16.41 20.03 -4.24
N ARG A 13 17.59 20.36 -3.71
CA ARG A 13 18.10 19.81 -2.44
C ARG A 13 17.26 20.26 -1.25
N ASN A 14 16.90 21.53 -1.20
CA ASN A 14 16.03 22.09 -0.17
C ASN A 14 14.62 21.47 -0.21
N MET A 15 14.10 21.23 -1.41
CA MET A 15 12.82 20.55 -1.58
C MET A 15 12.89 19.08 -1.14
N SER A 16 13.95 18.38 -1.51
CA SER A 16 14.20 17.00 -1.05
C SER A 16 14.30 16.92 0.48
N LEU A 17 15.03 17.85 1.10
CA LEU A 17 15.13 17.96 2.55
C LEU A 17 13.76 18.20 3.20
N PHE A 18 12.95 19.11 2.63
CA PHE A 18 11.59 19.38 3.10
C PHE A 18 10.74 18.10 3.07
N PHE A 19 10.74 17.36 1.95
CA PHE A 19 9.96 16.12 1.84
C PHE A 19 10.43 15.04 2.80
N MET A 20 11.73 14.80 2.90
CA MET A 20 12.27 13.79 3.81
C MET A 20 11.90 14.09 5.26
N LYS A 21 12.10 15.35 5.69
CA LYS A 21 11.83 15.75 7.07
C LYS A 21 10.33 15.79 7.37
N SER A 22 9.52 16.32 6.44
CA SER A 22 8.07 16.37 6.64
C SER A 22 7.44 14.98 6.69
N TYR A 23 7.88 14.07 5.82
CA TYR A 23 7.40 12.69 5.81
C TYR A 23 7.82 11.93 7.09
N ALA A 24 9.07 12.08 7.54
CA ALA A 24 9.54 11.50 8.78
C ALA A 24 8.78 12.02 10.01
N ASN A 25 8.52 13.33 10.06
CA ASN A 25 7.71 13.95 11.12
C ASN A 25 6.27 13.43 11.10
N PHE A 26 5.65 13.32 9.93
CA PHE A 26 4.31 12.75 9.79
C PHE A 26 4.26 11.31 10.30
N ALA A 27 5.24 10.48 9.94
CA ALA A 27 5.32 9.10 10.41
C ALA A 27 5.53 9.00 11.94
N THR A 28 6.23 9.96 12.55
CA THR A 28 6.56 9.94 13.98
C THR A 28 5.46 10.56 14.85
N TYR A 29 4.88 11.68 14.41
CA TYR A 29 4.00 12.53 15.22
C TYR A 29 2.59 12.69 14.64
N GLY A 30 2.33 12.19 13.43
CA GLY A 30 1.07 12.45 12.70
C GLY A 30 0.96 13.86 12.12
N ASN A 31 1.93 14.74 12.37
CA ASN A 31 1.99 16.10 11.82
C ASN A 31 3.27 16.24 10.95
N PRO A 32 3.16 16.61 9.66
CA PRO A 32 4.32 16.77 8.78
C PRO A 32 5.22 17.96 9.18
N THR A 33 4.66 19.02 9.75
CA THR A 33 5.41 20.23 10.15
C THR A 33 5.04 20.64 11.58
N PRO A 34 5.46 19.87 12.60
CA PRO A 34 5.28 20.26 14.00
C PRO A 34 6.05 21.55 14.33
N ALA A 35 7.14 21.78 13.61
CA ALA A 35 7.83 23.06 13.49
C ALA A 35 7.98 23.42 12.01
N GLN A 36 8.16 24.70 11.70
CA GLN A 36 8.40 25.16 10.33
C GLN A 36 9.67 24.51 9.76
N ILE A 37 9.59 24.06 8.50
CA ILE A 37 10.73 23.48 7.78
C ILE A 37 11.04 24.40 6.61
N LEU A 38 12.22 25.03 6.61
CA LEU A 38 12.60 26.01 5.58
C LEU A 38 11.59 27.15 5.41
N GLY A 39 10.99 27.60 6.52
CA GLY A 39 9.94 28.62 6.53
C GLY A 39 8.56 28.15 6.08
N LEU A 40 8.41 26.87 5.70
CA LEU A 40 7.14 26.29 5.28
C LEU A 40 6.42 25.60 6.43
N HIS A 41 5.11 25.78 6.48
CA HIS A 41 4.20 25.10 7.39
C HIS A 41 3.10 24.42 6.59
N PHE A 42 3.00 23.10 6.69
CA PHE A 42 1.96 22.31 6.05
C PHE A 42 0.78 22.17 7.02
N GLU A 43 -0.22 23.00 6.79
CA GLU A 43 -1.45 23.02 7.57
C GLU A 43 -2.37 21.83 7.27
N GLU A 44 -3.06 21.38 8.31
CA GLU A 44 -4.02 20.28 8.23
C GLU A 44 -5.24 20.63 7.36
N ALA A 45 -5.64 19.72 6.48
CA ALA A 45 -6.87 19.81 5.71
C ALA A 45 -8.06 19.33 6.55
N LYS A 46 -9.09 20.17 6.70
CA LYS A 46 -10.32 19.82 7.45
C LYS A 46 -11.52 19.80 6.52
N LEU A 47 -12.54 19.01 6.87
CA LEU A 47 -13.79 18.99 6.12
C LEU A 47 -14.38 20.42 6.07
N GLY A 48 -14.75 20.89 4.87
CA GLY A 48 -15.23 22.25 4.64
C GLY A 48 -14.12 23.31 4.49
N TYR A 49 -12.87 22.99 4.83
CA TYR A 49 -11.73 23.88 4.67
C TYR A 49 -10.49 23.08 4.23
N LEU A 50 -10.53 22.66 2.96
CA LEU A 50 -9.52 21.81 2.34
C LEU A 50 -8.31 22.65 1.93
N LYS A 51 -7.36 22.79 2.86
CA LYS A 51 -6.04 23.36 2.62
C LYS A 51 -5.14 22.36 1.90
N TYR A 52 -4.29 22.85 1.02
CA TYR A 52 -3.19 22.08 0.46
C TYR A 52 -1.95 22.96 0.32
N LEU A 53 -0.79 22.34 0.46
CA LEU A 53 0.48 23.02 0.24
C LEU A 53 0.78 23.02 -1.26
N ASN A 54 0.85 24.21 -1.87
CA ASN A 54 1.32 24.38 -3.23
C ASN A 54 2.84 24.48 -3.24
N ILE A 55 3.49 23.49 -3.84
CA ILE A 55 4.93 23.37 -3.84
C ILE A 55 5.47 23.87 -5.18
N ASN A 56 6.34 24.89 -5.10
CA ASN A 56 7.08 25.41 -6.25
C ASN A 56 8.59 25.34 -5.97
N THR A 57 9.39 25.18 -7.02
CA THR A 57 10.86 25.13 -6.96
C THR A 57 11.50 26.46 -6.56
N THR A 58 10.73 27.56 -6.46
CA THR A 58 11.23 28.94 -6.30
C THR A 58 11.10 29.53 -4.89
N TYR A 59 11.24 28.74 -3.82
CA TYR A 59 11.08 29.15 -2.40
C TYR A 59 9.74 29.79 -2.00
N ASN A 60 8.85 30.07 -2.95
CA ASN A 60 7.56 30.70 -2.74
C ASN A 60 6.45 29.64 -2.77
N SER A 61 6.56 28.65 -1.88
CA SER A 61 5.50 27.66 -1.68
C SER A 61 4.50 28.22 -0.67
N SER A 62 3.21 28.13 -0.98
CA SER A 62 2.14 28.73 -0.18
C SER A 62 1.00 27.75 0.05
N VAL A 63 0.21 27.99 1.09
CA VAL A 63 -0.99 27.20 1.37
C VAL A 63 -2.14 27.77 0.55
N LEU A 64 -2.77 26.91 -0.24
CA LEU A 64 -3.92 27.22 -1.08
C LEU A 64 -5.13 26.39 -0.64
N PHE A 65 -6.29 26.70 -1.22
CA PHE A 65 -7.58 26.10 -0.85
C PHE A 65 -8.23 25.38 -2.02
N ASN A 66 -9.02 24.36 -1.71
CA ASN A 66 -9.97 23.75 -2.64
C ASN A 66 -9.34 23.30 -3.95
N TYR A 67 -8.26 22.50 -3.86
CA TYR A 67 -7.61 21.94 -5.04
C TYR A 67 -8.61 21.18 -5.91
N ARG A 68 -8.86 21.71 -7.12
CA ARG A 68 -9.64 21.10 -8.21
C ARG A 68 -10.97 20.47 -7.76
N GLN A 69 -11.68 21.14 -6.84
CA GLN A 69 -12.91 20.60 -6.25
C GLN A 69 -13.99 20.36 -7.30
N THR A 70 -14.14 21.27 -8.27
CA THR A 70 -15.14 21.16 -9.32
C THR A 70 -14.88 19.96 -10.23
N GLU A 71 -13.63 19.76 -10.66
CA GLU A 71 -13.26 18.62 -11.50
C GLU A 71 -13.34 17.31 -10.70
N SER A 72 -12.93 17.32 -9.43
CA SER A 72 -13.08 16.17 -8.54
C SER A 72 -14.55 15.79 -8.35
N ALA A 73 -15.44 16.77 -8.16
CA ALA A 73 -16.88 16.55 -8.05
C ALA A 73 -17.48 16.05 -9.37
N PHE A 74 -16.99 16.54 -10.53
CA PHE A 74 -17.38 16.00 -11.83
C PHE A 74 -17.13 14.49 -11.90
N TRP A 75 -15.93 14.03 -11.53
CA TRP A 75 -15.57 12.62 -11.60
C TRP A 75 -16.22 11.75 -10.50
N SER A 76 -16.36 12.28 -9.29
CA SER A 76 -16.82 11.50 -8.13
C SER A 76 -18.34 11.54 -7.90
N GLN A 77 -19.01 12.62 -8.31
CA GLN A 77 -20.45 12.81 -8.08
C GLN A 77 -21.25 12.84 -9.37
N TYR A 78 -20.86 13.67 -10.35
CA TYR A 78 -21.66 13.87 -11.56
C TYR A 78 -21.57 12.70 -12.54
N LEU A 79 -20.36 12.25 -12.89
CA LEU A 79 -20.18 11.20 -13.88
C LEU A 79 -20.87 9.87 -13.50
N PRO A 80 -20.84 9.41 -12.24
CA PRO A 80 -21.61 8.25 -11.80
C PRO A 80 -23.12 8.35 -12.03
N THR A 81 -23.72 9.53 -11.85
CA THR A 81 -25.17 9.70 -12.05
C THR A 81 -25.55 9.65 -13.52
N VAL A 82 -24.68 10.13 -14.42
CA VAL A 82 -24.91 10.11 -15.87
C VAL A 82 -24.76 8.71 -16.46
N ILE A 83 -23.76 7.94 -16.02
CA ILE A 83 -23.46 6.63 -16.62
C ILE A 83 -24.41 5.53 -16.12
N GLY A 84 -25.10 5.73 -15.00
CA GLY A 84 -26.08 4.77 -14.45
C GLY A 84 -25.48 3.45 -13.96
N ARG A 85 -24.15 3.28 -14.07
CA ARG A 85 -23.36 2.17 -13.52
C ARG A 85 -22.01 2.70 -13.09
N LEU A 86 -21.71 2.59 -11.80
CA LEU A 86 -20.34 2.69 -11.31
C LEU A 86 -19.56 1.53 -11.92
N VAL A 87 -18.76 1.80 -12.96
CA VAL A 87 -17.69 0.86 -13.31
C VAL A 87 -16.68 0.98 -12.16
N PRO A 88 -16.36 -0.11 -11.44
CA PRO A 88 -15.32 -0.05 -10.43
C PRO A 88 -14.04 0.43 -11.12
N THR A 89 -13.56 1.63 -10.80
CA THR A 89 -12.26 2.13 -11.28
C THR A 89 -11.09 1.47 -10.57
N TYR A 90 -11.37 0.68 -9.53
CA TYR A 90 -10.49 -0.37 -9.09
C TYR A 90 -10.69 -1.59 -10.00
N PRO A 91 -9.62 -2.21 -10.56
CA PRO A 91 -9.77 -3.59 -11.02
C PRO A 91 -10.42 -4.36 -9.87
N PRO A 92 -11.43 -5.23 -10.13
CA PRO A 92 -11.95 -6.07 -9.08
C PRO A 92 -10.74 -6.73 -8.44
N VAL A 93 -10.59 -6.51 -7.13
CA VAL A 93 -9.63 -7.21 -6.28
C VAL A 93 -10.01 -8.69 -6.33
N THR A 94 -9.70 -9.36 -7.43
CA THR A 94 -9.75 -10.81 -7.51
C THR A 94 -8.73 -11.43 -6.56
N GLU A 95 -7.86 -10.62 -5.97
CA GLU A 95 -7.10 -10.93 -4.77
C GLU A 95 -7.81 -10.35 -3.55
N TYR A 96 -8.69 -11.15 -2.95
CA TYR A 96 -9.20 -10.88 -1.60
C TYR A 96 -8.01 -10.85 -0.63
N TRP A 97 -7.82 -9.78 0.15
CA TRP A 97 -6.85 -9.71 1.26
C TRP A 97 -7.09 -10.76 2.36
N TRP A 98 -8.21 -11.49 2.27
CA TRP A 98 -8.54 -12.69 3.02
C TRP A 98 -8.67 -13.84 2.01
N GLU A 99 -7.59 -14.58 1.77
CA GLU A 99 -7.72 -15.89 1.15
C GLU A 99 -8.53 -16.79 2.10
N PRO A 100 -9.66 -17.38 1.67
CA PRO A 100 -10.33 -18.37 2.50
C PRO A 100 -9.34 -19.51 2.75
N LYS A 101 -8.88 -19.63 4.00
CA LYS A 101 -7.92 -20.67 4.42
C LYS A 101 -8.48 -22.08 4.29
N GLN A 102 -9.80 -22.20 4.07
CA GLN A 102 -10.53 -23.46 4.02
C GLN A 102 -10.00 -24.43 2.93
N PRO A 103 -9.91 -24.07 1.64
CA PRO A 103 -9.33 -24.96 0.61
C PRO A 103 -7.89 -25.37 0.91
N LEU A 104 -7.05 -24.44 1.37
CA LEU A 104 -5.65 -24.72 1.68
C LEU A 104 -5.50 -25.68 2.88
N GLN A 105 -6.30 -25.49 3.93
CA GLN A 105 -6.33 -26.37 5.09
C GLN A 105 -6.83 -27.77 4.74
N ILE A 106 -7.87 -27.88 3.92
CA ILE A 106 -8.41 -29.17 3.46
C ILE A 106 -7.35 -29.93 2.64
N ALA A 107 -6.64 -29.24 1.73
CA ALA A 107 -5.55 -29.84 0.96
C ALA A 107 -4.40 -30.30 1.86
N PHE A 108 -4.00 -29.47 2.83
CA PHE A 108 -2.90 -29.79 3.76
C PHE A 108 -3.19 -31.00 4.63
N TRP A 109 -4.39 -31.06 5.24
CA TRP A 109 -4.79 -32.17 6.11
C TRP A 109 -5.03 -33.46 5.33
N SER A 110 -5.59 -33.38 4.11
CA SER A 110 -5.81 -34.57 3.28
C SER A 110 -4.49 -35.19 2.81
N MET A 111 -3.51 -34.40 2.35
CA MET A 111 -2.19 -34.90 1.97
C MET A 111 -1.43 -35.48 3.17
N SER A 112 -1.45 -34.79 4.32
CA SER A 112 -0.78 -35.27 5.53
C SER A 112 -1.32 -36.61 5.99
N THR A 113 -2.65 -36.79 5.94
CA THR A 113 -3.32 -38.04 6.31
C THR A 113 -2.97 -39.17 5.33
N ALA A 114 -2.95 -38.88 4.02
CA ALA A 114 -2.57 -39.85 3.00
C ALA A 114 -1.11 -40.33 3.17
N CYS A 115 -0.17 -39.42 3.43
CA CYS A 115 1.22 -39.76 3.68
C CYS A 115 1.39 -40.64 4.94
N LEU A 116 0.70 -40.32 6.04
CA LEU A 116 0.75 -41.13 7.26
C LEU A 116 0.23 -42.56 7.03
N LEU A 117 -0.88 -42.70 6.29
CA LEU A 117 -1.43 -44.03 5.96
C LEU A 117 -0.44 -44.86 5.12
N LEU A 118 0.23 -44.26 4.14
CA LEU A 118 1.24 -44.95 3.33
C LEU A 118 2.44 -45.41 4.17
N ILE A 119 2.89 -44.59 5.13
CA ILE A 119 3.97 -44.97 6.06
C ILE A 119 3.54 -46.18 6.90
N VAL A 120 2.34 -46.15 7.49
CA VAL A 120 1.83 -47.26 8.30
C VAL A 120 1.75 -48.55 7.48
N LEU A 121 1.20 -48.48 6.26
CA LEU A 121 1.13 -49.62 5.35
C LEU A 121 2.52 -50.18 5.02
N SER A 122 3.49 -49.31 4.74
CA SER A 122 4.87 -49.74 4.45
C SER A 122 5.49 -50.49 5.62
N VAL A 123 5.29 -50.00 6.85
CA VAL A 123 5.80 -50.62 8.08
C VAL A 123 5.14 -51.98 8.33
N VAL A 124 3.82 -52.09 8.14
CA VAL A 124 3.09 -53.36 8.24
C VAL A 124 3.59 -54.37 7.20
N CYS A 125 3.75 -53.95 5.95
CA CYS A 125 4.32 -54.80 4.89
C CYS A 125 5.74 -55.28 5.22
N CYS A 126 6.59 -54.41 5.77
CA CYS A 126 7.94 -54.79 6.20
C CYS A 126 7.92 -55.80 7.36
N MET A 127 7.00 -55.65 8.32
CA MET A 127 6.83 -56.59 9.43
C MET A 127 6.32 -57.96 8.94
N LEU A 128 5.29 -57.97 8.07
CA LEU A 128 4.77 -59.19 7.47
C LEU A 128 5.84 -59.92 6.64
N TRP A 129 6.62 -59.19 5.86
CA TRP A 129 7.73 -59.75 5.09
C TRP A 129 8.83 -60.36 5.98
N ARG A 130 9.20 -59.69 7.08
CA ARG A 130 10.16 -60.24 8.06
C ARG A 130 9.64 -61.50 8.73
N ASN A 131 8.35 -61.55 9.07
CA ASN A 131 7.74 -62.72 9.68
C ASN A 131 7.59 -63.90 8.70
N ALA A 132 7.33 -63.65 7.42
CA ALA A 132 7.23 -64.69 6.40
C ALA A 132 8.59 -65.30 6.00
N LYS A 133 9.70 -64.60 6.27
CA LYS A 133 11.07 -65.05 5.94
C LYS A 133 11.76 -65.78 7.11
N ARG A 134 11.10 -65.89 8.26
CA ARG A 134 11.53 -66.64 9.45
C ARG A 134 10.91 -68.02 9.44
#